data_AF-A0A0Q4CAH5-F1
#
_entry.id   AF-A0A0Q4CAH5-F1
#
_cell.length_a   1.000
_cell.length_b   1.000
_cell.length_c   1.000
_cell.angle_alpha   90.00
_cell.angle_beta   90.00
_cell.angle_gamma   90.00
#
_symmetry.space_group_name_H-M   'P 1'
#
loop_
_entity.id
_entity.type
_entity.pdbx_description
1 polymer ?
#
loop_
_entity_poly.entity_id
_entity_poly.type
_entity_poly.pdbx_seq_one_letter_code
_entity_poly.pdbx_strand_id
1 'polypeptide(L)'
;MNRPRFMERFAKGIWRGLNVQDPPWAAGDYPDLLAMAEGMLASRQRRFPELVRAGTMEQATADAQLAAYAAIVADWTWIVSGQGERAHLATLDARKAALDASIDTIAEIASEHGGFSLALALQAQHVIALRWHLEPESDVHFYAAITHQIRADLARKSAEASTAPAQLRSAA
;
A
#
# COMPACT_ATOMS: atom_id res chain seq x y z
N MET A 1 -22.92 -0.55 19.08
CA MET A 1 -21.72 -1.22 18.52
C MET A 1 -20.51 -0.63 19.22
N ASN A 2 -19.78 -1.45 20.00
CA ASN A 2 -18.54 -1.01 20.64
C ASN A 2 -17.49 -0.75 19.55
N ARG A 3 -16.97 0.47 19.48
CA ARG A 3 -15.80 0.77 18.63
C ARG A 3 -14.61 -0.06 19.13
N PRO A 4 -13.91 -0.82 18.28
CA PRO A 4 -12.69 -1.49 18.71
C PRO A 4 -11.67 -0.46 19.21
N ARG A 5 -10.98 -0.80 20.30
CA ARG A 5 -10.05 0.06 21.08
C ARG A 5 -8.91 0.70 20.26
N PHE A 6 -8.66 0.19 19.05
CA PHE A 6 -7.68 0.72 18.12
C PHE A 6 -8.25 1.82 17.21
N MET A 7 -9.54 1.77 16.85
CA MET A 7 -10.21 2.88 16.15
C MET A 7 -10.24 4.15 17.00
N GLU A 8 -10.14 4.04 18.34
CA GLU A 8 -9.94 5.20 19.21
C GLU A 8 -8.61 5.93 18.96
N ARG A 9 -7.58 5.26 18.41
CA ARG A 9 -6.32 5.92 18.00
C ARG A 9 -6.48 6.78 16.75
N PHE A 10 -7.44 6.46 15.87
CA PHE A 10 -7.68 7.16 14.60
C PHE A 10 -8.89 8.11 14.63
N ALA A 11 -9.86 7.88 15.53
CA ALA A 11 -11.18 8.52 15.49
C ALA A 11 -11.23 10.01 15.88
N LYS A 12 -10.12 10.60 16.34
CA LYS A 12 -9.85 12.04 16.59
C LYS A 12 -8.63 12.12 17.50
N GLY A 13 -7.44 11.94 16.95
CA GLY A 13 -6.24 11.92 17.76
C GLY A 13 -5.04 12.25 16.91
N ILE A 14 -4.29 13.25 17.35
CA ILE A 14 -3.02 13.61 16.74
C ILE A 14 -2.14 12.35 16.70
N TRP A 15 -1.87 11.80 15.52
CA TRP A 15 -0.93 10.70 15.38
C TRP A 15 0.44 11.28 15.08
N ARG A 16 1.34 11.24 16.07
CA ARG A 16 2.73 11.74 15.94
C ARG A 16 2.79 13.17 15.36
N GLY A 17 1.88 14.04 15.82
CA GLY A 17 1.78 15.43 15.37
C GLY A 17 0.84 15.66 14.17
N LEU A 18 0.34 14.61 13.52
CA LEU A 18 -0.56 14.72 12.36
C LEU A 18 -2.02 14.62 12.76
N ASN A 19 -2.86 15.50 12.19
CA ASN A 19 -4.30 15.33 12.25
C ASN A 19 -4.70 14.22 11.27
N VAL A 20 -5.21 13.11 11.79
CA VAL A 20 -5.65 11.96 11.00
C VAL A 20 -7.16 11.88 11.06
N GLN A 21 -7.79 11.84 9.89
CA GLN A 21 -9.21 11.55 9.75
C GLN A 21 -9.42 10.03 9.65
N ASP A 22 -10.64 9.59 9.96
CA ASP A 22 -11.05 8.20 9.81
C ASP A 22 -12.24 8.12 8.83
N PRO A 23 -12.04 7.60 7.60
CA PRO A 23 -10.79 7.08 7.04
C PRO A 23 -9.76 8.18 6.72
N PRO A 24 -8.46 7.83 6.54
CA PRO A 24 -7.46 8.76 6.04
C PRO A 24 -7.88 9.32 4.68
N TRP A 25 -7.58 10.59 4.40
CA TRP A 25 -8.04 11.23 3.16
C TRP A 25 -7.53 10.52 1.89
N ALA A 26 -6.29 10.01 1.93
CA ALA A 26 -5.66 9.30 0.82
C ALA A 26 -6.09 7.81 0.71
N ALA A 27 -7.02 7.33 1.55
CA ALA A 27 -7.44 5.92 1.53
C ALA A 27 -8.11 5.50 0.21
N GLY A 28 -8.57 6.44 -0.61
CA GLY A 28 -9.14 6.16 -1.94
C GLY A 28 -8.12 6.23 -3.09
N ASP A 29 -6.92 6.77 -2.86
CA ASP A 29 -5.99 7.15 -3.92
C ASP A 29 -5.07 5.98 -4.32
N TYR A 30 -5.66 4.85 -4.71
CA TYR A 30 -4.94 3.58 -4.89
C TYR A 30 -3.70 3.67 -5.81
N PRO A 31 -3.70 4.38 -6.94
CA PRO A 31 -2.50 4.57 -7.74
C PRO A 31 -1.37 5.28 -6.99
N ASP A 32 -1.71 6.31 -6.21
CA ASP A 32 -0.73 7.09 -5.44
C ASP A 32 -0.24 6.31 -4.20
N LEU A 33 -1.07 5.45 -3.62
CA LEU A 33 -0.66 4.51 -2.57
C LEU A 33 0.36 3.50 -3.11
N LEU A 34 0.14 2.96 -4.31
CA LEU A 34 1.12 2.10 -4.97
C LEU A 34 2.42 2.86 -5.28
N ALA A 35 2.34 4.06 -5.87
CA ALA A 35 3.51 4.89 -6.16
C ALA A 35 4.31 5.23 -4.89
N MET A 36 3.62 5.50 -3.78
CA MET A 36 4.25 5.71 -2.47
C MET A 36 4.98 4.45 -1.98
N ALA A 37 4.35 3.28 -2.06
CA ALA A 37 4.96 2.01 -1.67
C ALA A 37 6.22 1.70 -2.50
N GLU A 38 6.15 1.90 -3.82
CA GLU A 38 7.29 1.72 -4.74
C GLU A 38 8.41 2.70 -4.43
N GLY A 39 8.10 3.98 -4.21
CA GLY A 39 9.08 5.00 -3.83
C GLY A 39 9.80 4.67 -2.52
N MET A 40 9.05 4.18 -1.52
CA MET A 40 9.62 3.73 -0.24
C MET A 40 10.57 2.54 -0.39
N LEU A 41 10.26 1.57 -1.26
CA LEU A 41 11.13 0.44 -1.55
C LEU A 41 12.38 0.90 -2.32
N ALA A 42 12.21 1.67 -3.39
CA ALA A 42 13.30 2.14 -4.25
C ALA A 42 14.32 3.00 -3.49
N SER A 43 13.84 3.86 -2.58
CA SER A 43 14.70 4.67 -1.71
C SER A 43 15.60 3.78 -0.83
N ARG A 44 15.03 2.72 -0.24
CA ARG A 44 15.75 1.79 0.63
C ARG A 44 16.73 0.91 -0.13
N GLN A 45 16.34 0.41 -1.29
CA GLN A 45 17.24 -0.34 -2.19
C GLN A 45 18.47 0.47 -2.57
N ARG A 46 18.33 1.78 -2.73
CA ARG A 46 19.45 2.69 -3.02
C ARG A 46 20.34 2.95 -1.78
N ARG A 47 19.73 3.22 -0.63
CA ARG A 47 20.43 3.71 0.57
C ARG A 47 21.03 2.59 1.43
N PHE A 48 20.35 1.46 1.60
CA PHE A 48 20.78 0.41 2.52
C PHE A 48 22.15 -0.20 2.20
N PRO A 49 22.53 -0.45 0.92
CA PRO A 49 23.85 -0.99 0.62
C PRO A 49 25.00 -0.11 1.14
N GLU A 50 24.82 1.22 1.15
CA GLU A 50 25.82 2.14 1.67
C GLU A 50 25.88 2.11 3.20
N LEU A 51 24.73 2.03 3.88
CA LEU A 51 24.67 1.91 5.33
C LEU A 51 25.29 0.60 5.84
N VAL A 52 25.04 -0.50 5.14
CA VAL A 52 25.65 -1.79 5.48
C VAL A 52 27.17 -1.74 5.28
N ARG A 53 27.65 -1.17 4.17
CA ARG A 53 29.08 -1.01 3.92
C ARG A 53 29.76 -0.11 4.96
N ALA A 54 29.05 0.91 5.44
CA ALA A 54 29.53 1.80 6.49
C ALA A 54 29.47 1.17 7.90
N GLY A 55 28.90 -0.03 8.06
CA GLY A 55 28.75 -0.70 9.36
C GLY A 55 27.69 -0.06 10.27
N THR A 56 26.85 0.84 9.75
CA THR A 56 25.78 1.52 10.51
C THR A 56 24.47 0.76 10.48
N MET A 57 24.39 -0.31 9.69
CA MET A 57 23.23 -1.21 9.58
C MET A 57 23.71 -2.64 9.35
N GLU A 58 23.09 -3.60 10.03
CA GLU A 58 23.34 -5.03 9.77
C GLU A 58 22.66 -5.49 8.47
N GLN A 59 23.32 -6.36 7.71
CA GLN A 59 22.77 -6.92 6.46
C GLN A 59 21.41 -7.59 6.69
N ALA A 60 21.27 -8.38 7.75
CA ALA A 60 20.01 -9.06 8.09
C ALA A 60 18.86 -8.05 8.34
N THR A 61 19.16 -6.90 8.95
CA THR A 61 18.18 -5.83 9.17
C THR A 61 17.78 -5.18 7.85
N ALA A 62 18.75 -4.92 6.97
CA ALA A 62 18.48 -4.39 5.63
C ALA A 62 17.57 -5.34 4.83
N ASP A 63 17.90 -6.64 4.83
CA ASP A 63 17.15 -7.67 4.10
C ASP A 63 15.72 -7.82 4.63
N ALA A 64 15.54 -7.84 5.95
CA ALA A 64 14.22 -7.94 6.57
C ALA A 64 13.34 -6.72 6.21
N GLN A 65 13.92 -5.51 6.21
CA GLN A 65 13.19 -4.32 5.80
C GLN A 65 12.85 -4.36 4.31
N LEU A 66 13.81 -4.70 3.44
CA LEU A 66 13.56 -4.82 2.01
C LEU A 66 12.46 -5.85 1.71
N ALA A 67 12.45 -6.98 2.40
CA ALA A 67 11.40 -7.99 2.27
C ALA A 67 10.02 -7.46 2.69
N ALA A 68 9.94 -6.70 3.79
CA ALA A 68 8.68 -6.09 4.23
C ALA A 68 8.14 -5.07 3.20
N TYR A 69 9.00 -4.19 2.67
CA TYR A 69 8.57 -3.22 1.65
C TYR A 69 8.25 -3.87 0.31
N ALA A 70 8.98 -4.91 -0.09
CA ALA A 70 8.64 -5.70 -1.27
C ALA A 70 7.27 -6.37 -1.13
N ALA A 71 6.93 -6.88 0.05
CA ALA A 71 5.61 -7.43 0.33
C ALA A 71 4.52 -6.35 0.30
N ILE A 72 4.79 -5.12 0.78
CA ILE A 72 3.83 -4.00 0.62
C ILE A 72 3.60 -3.70 -0.86
N VAL A 73 4.66 -3.58 -1.66
CA VAL A 73 4.55 -3.32 -3.10
C VAL A 73 3.77 -4.43 -3.80
N ALA A 74 4.11 -5.70 -3.58
CA ALA A 74 3.42 -6.83 -4.20
C ALA A 74 1.90 -6.81 -3.91
N ASP A 75 1.53 -6.51 -2.66
CA ASP A 75 0.13 -6.42 -2.26
C ASP A 75 -0.60 -5.28 -3.01
N TRP A 76 0.01 -4.11 -3.09
CA TRP A 76 -0.57 -2.95 -3.77
C TRP A 76 -0.59 -3.07 -5.29
N THR A 77 0.43 -3.70 -5.89
CA THR A 77 0.43 -4.06 -7.30
C THR A 77 -0.76 -4.97 -7.60
N TRP A 78 -0.99 -5.99 -6.78
CA TRP A 78 -2.13 -6.87 -6.92
C TRP A 78 -3.46 -6.12 -6.72
N ILE A 79 -3.60 -5.28 -5.68
CA ILE A 79 -4.81 -4.49 -5.43
C ILE A 79 -5.17 -3.61 -6.64
N VAL A 80 -4.22 -2.85 -7.17
CA VAL A 80 -4.46 -1.87 -8.24
C VAL A 80 -4.69 -2.55 -9.60
N SER A 81 -3.79 -3.46 -9.96
CA SER A 81 -3.70 -3.98 -11.33
C SER A 81 -4.28 -5.38 -11.51
N GLY A 82 -4.39 -6.17 -10.44
CA GLY A 82 -4.71 -7.59 -10.50
C GLY A 82 -3.57 -8.47 -11.03
N GLN A 83 -2.39 -7.90 -11.25
CA GLN A 83 -1.19 -8.63 -11.67
C GLN A 83 -0.41 -9.14 -10.47
N GLY A 84 0.29 -10.25 -10.66
CA GLY A 84 1.09 -10.89 -9.63
C GLY A 84 0.25 -11.54 -8.53
N GLU A 85 0.88 -11.77 -7.39
CA GLU A 85 0.25 -12.37 -6.21
C GLU A 85 0.23 -11.38 -5.06
N ARG A 86 -0.87 -11.38 -4.31
CA ARG A 86 -0.96 -10.63 -3.04
C ARG A 86 0.10 -11.12 -2.06
N ALA A 87 0.51 -10.25 -1.14
CA ALA A 87 1.48 -10.64 -0.13
C ALA A 87 0.92 -11.70 0.85
N HIS A 88 1.79 -12.60 1.29
CA HIS A 88 1.42 -13.64 2.24
C HIS A 88 1.04 -13.05 3.62
N LEU A 89 -0.01 -13.58 4.25
CA LEU A 89 -0.52 -13.10 5.55
C LEU A 89 0.53 -13.15 6.66
N ALA A 90 1.45 -14.12 6.61
CA ALA A 90 2.56 -14.23 7.58
C ALA A 90 3.49 -12.99 7.61
N THR A 91 3.43 -12.14 6.58
CA THR A 91 4.22 -10.89 6.54
C THR A 91 3.48 -9.69 7.13
N LEU A 92 2.21 -9.84 7.54
CA LEU A 92 1.35 -8.72 7.95
C LEU A 92 1.97 -7.87 9.06
N ASP A 93 2.46 -8.49 10.12
CA ASP A 93 3.05 -7.76 11.26
C ASP A 93 4.33 -7.02 10.87
N ALA A 94 5.18 -7.64 10.04
CA ALA A 94 6.38 -7.01 9.52
C ALA A 94 6.05 -5.78 8.64
N ARG A 95 4.99 -5.87 7.83
CA ARG A 95 4.51 -4.74 7.01
C ARG A 95 3.92 -3.62 7.85
N LYS A 96 3.13 -3.94 8.89
CA LYS A 96 2.63 -2.94 9.85
C LYS A 96 3.78 -2.20 10.54
N ALA A 97 4.74 -2.95 11.08
CA ALA A 97 5.91 -2.39 11.74
C ALA A 97 6.76 -1.51 10.79
N ALA A 98 6.93 -1.93 9.54
CA ALA A 98 7.66 -1.16 8.54
C ALA A 98 6.98 0.19 8.26
N LEU A 99 5.66 0.21 8.07
CA LEU A 99 4.90 1.45 7.83
C LEU A 99 4.89 2.34 9.07
N ASP A 100 4.74 1.75 10.27
CA ASP A 100 4.85 2.49 11.52
C ASP A 100 6.23 3.14 11.65
N ALA A 101 7.32 2.44 11.33
CA ALA A 101 8.66 3.03 11.34
C ALA A 101 8.82 4.17 10.31
N SER A 102 8.24 4.05 9.11
CA SER A 102 8.25 5.15 8.13
C SER A 102 7.56 6.41 8.64
N ILE A 103 6.44 6.24 9.35
CA ILE A 103 5.69 7.38 9.90
C ILE A 103 6.46 8.01 11.07
N ASP A 104 7.21 7.23 11.85
CA ASP A 104 8.13 7.77 12.87
C ASP A 104 9.21 8.63 12.21
N THR A 105 9.88 8.11 11.19
CA THR A 105 10.91 8.86 10.45
C THR A 105 10.36 10.15 9.85
N ILE A 106 9.15 10.13 9.28
CA ILE A 106 8.51 11.32 8.73
C ILE A 106 8.22 12.36 9.83
N ALA A 107 7.74 11.93 10.99
CA ALA A 107 7.49 12.82 12.13
C ALA A 107 8.78 13.41 12.71
N GLU A 108 9.85 12.62 12.76
CA GLU A 108 11.19 13.07 13.19
C GLU A 108 11.72 14.17 12.27
N ILE A 109 11.67 13.94 10.95
CA ILE A 109 12.05 14.95 9.94
C ILE A 109 11.22 16.23 10.12
N ALA A 110 9.90 16.11 10.34
CA ALA A 110 9.04 17.27 10.58
C ALA A 110 9.47 18.04 11.83
N SER A 111 9.78 17.33 12.92
CA SER A 111 10.24 17.94 14.17
C SER A 111 11.54 18.71 13.99
N GLU A 112 12.52 18.13 13.26
CA GLU A 112 13.80 18.77 12.98
C GLU A 112 13.67 20.06 12.15
N HIS A 113 12.65 20.13 11.28
CA HIS A 113 12.40 21.27 10.39
C HIS A 113 11.38 22.28 10.94
N GLY A 114 10.97 22.16 12.20
CA GLY A 114 10.04 23.08 12.85
C GLY A 114 8.56 22.88 12.46
N GLY A 115 8.22 21.74 11.87
CA GLY A 115 6.85 21.37 11.53
C GLY A 115 6.73 20.62 10.19
N PHE A 116 5.49 20.27 9.84
CA PHE A 116 5.20 19.60 8.58
C PHE A 116 5.17 20.60 7.42
N SER A 117 6.01 20.37 6.41
CA SER A 117 5.78 20.94 5.08
C SER A 117 4.58 20.26 4.40
N LEU A 118 4.02 20.89 3.38
CA LEU A 118 2.91 20.29 2.61
C LEU A 118 3.31 18.93 2.02
N ALA A 119 4.50 18.83 1.42
CA ALA A 119 4.98 17.58 0.83
C ALA A 119 5.13 16.47 1.89
N LEU A 120 5.66 16.80 3.07
CA LEU A 120 5.85 15.85 4.15
C LEU A 120 4.52 15.40 4.77
N ALA A 121 3.55 16.31 4.88
CA ALA A 121 2.19 15.99 5.30
C ALA A 121 1.49 15.06 4.30
N LEU A 122 1.60 15.34 3.00
CA LEU A 122 1.05 14.48 1.95
C LEU A 122 1.68 13.09 1.98
N GLN A 123 3.00 13.02 2.07
CA GLN A 123 3.72 11.74 2.19
C GLN A 123 3.24 10.96 3.41
N ALA A 124 3.16 11.61 4.58
CA ALA A 124 2.71 10.95 5.80
C ALA A 124 1.32 10.36 5.62
N GLN A 125 0.39 11.09 5.01
CA GLN A 125 -0.99 10.64 4.84
C GLN A 125 -1.12 9.44 3.91
N HIS A 126 -0.29 9.32 2.87
CA HIS A 126 -0.24 8.11 2.05
C HIS A 126 0.28 6.92 2.86
N VAL A 127 1.32 7.10 3.67
CA VAL A 127 1.84 6.02 4.52
C VAL A 127 0.83 5.62 5.61
N ILE A 128 0.08 6.59 6.14
CA ILE A 128 -1.04 6.35 7.07
C ILE A 128 -2.15 5.54 6.38
N ALA A 129 -2.54 5.89 5.16
CA ALA A 129 -3.52 5.15 4.38
C ALA A 129 -3.07 3.71 4.09
N LEU A 130 -1.81 3.52 3.67
CA LEU A 130 -1.20 2.19 3.51
C LEU A 130 -1.31 1.38 4.80
N ARG A 131 -1.03 2.00 5.96
CA ARG A 131 -1.09 1.35 7.27
C ARG A 131 -2.51 1.00 7.69
N TRP A 132 -3.47 1.88 7.41
CA TRP A 132 -4.89 1.69 7.70
C TRP A 132 -5.47 0.50 6.92
N HIS A 133 -5.05 0.30 5.66
CA HIS A 133 -5.46 -0.83 4.84
C HIS A 133 -4.98 -2.21 5.31
N LEU A 134 -4.00 -2.26 6.22
CA LEU A 134 -3.54 -3.52 6.82
C LEU A 134 -4.38 -3.94 8.04
N GLU A 135 -5.40 -3.17 8.41
CA GLU A 135 -6.24 -3.51 9.54
C GLU A 135 -7.30 -4.56 9.19
N PRO A 136 -7.69 -5.42 10.15
CA PRO A 136 -8.63 -6.51 9.90
C PRO A 136 -9.98 -6.04 9.36
N GLU A 137 -10.39 -4.82 9.69
CA GLU A 137 -11.64 -4.24 9.21
C GLU A 137 -11.54 -3.64 7.79
N SER A 138 -10.34 -3.58 7.20
CA SER A 138 -10.18 -3.10 5.83
C SER A 138 -10.55 -4.19 4.82
N ASP A 139 -11.64 -3.95 4.09
CA ASP A 139 -12.12 -4.87 3.05
C ASP A 139 -11.41 -4.68 1.69
N VAL A 140 -10.29 -3.96 1.63
CA VAL A 140 -9.62 -3.61 0.36
C VAL A 140 -9.24 -4.85 -0.47
N HIS A 141 -8.75 -5.90 0.17
CA HIS A 141 -8.43 -7.16 -0.52
C HIS A 141 -9.66 -7.87 -1.05
N PHE A 142 -10.78 -7.78 -0.34
CA PHE A 142 -12.06 -8.37 -0.77
C PHE A 142 -12.61 -7.64 -2.00
N TYR A 143 -12.66 -6.31 -1.97
CA TYR A 143 -13.12 -5.52 -3.11
C TYR A 143 -12.19 -5.61 -4.32
N ALA A 144 -10.87 -5.70 -4.11
CA ALA A 144 -9.92 -5.95 -5.17
C ALA A 144 -10.17 -7.31 -5.85
N ALA A 145 -10.37 -8.38 -5.07
CA ALA A 145 -10.68 -9.71 -5.60
C ALA A 145 -11.94 -9.71 -6.48
N ILE A 146 -13.03 -9.07 -6.01
CA ILE A 146 -14.27 -8.93 -6.78
C ILE A 146 -14.00 -8.14 -8.08
N THR A 147 -13.29 -7.02 -7.98
CA THR A 147 -12.98 -6.16 -9.14
C THR A 147 -12.21 -6.95 -10.20
N HIS A 148 -11.22 -7.74 -9.80
CA HIS A 148 -10.43 -8.56 -10.72
C HIS A 148 -11.27 -9.67 -11.36
N GLN A 149 -12.17 -10.30 -10.60
CA GLN A 149 -13.09 -11.30 -11.13
C GLN A 149 -14.03 -10.69 -12.18
N ILE A 150 -14.60 -9.51 -11.92
CA ILE A 150 -15.45 -8.79 -12.88
C ILE A 150 -14.67 -8.45 -14.15
N ARG A 151 -13.44 -7.93 -14.03
CA ARG A 151 -12.58 -7.61 -15.18
C ARG A 151 -12.27 -8.86 -16.01
N ALA A 152 -11.96 -9.98 -15.37
CA ALA A 152 -11.68 -11.25 -16.04
C ALA A 152 -12.91 -11.80 -16.79
N ASP A 153 -14.09 -11.75 -16.16
CA ASP A 153 -15.34 -12.20 -16.78
C ASP A 153 -15.74 -11.31 -17.98
N LEU A 154 -15.54 -10.00 -17.88
CA LEU A 154 -15.76 -9.08 -19.00
C LEU A 154 -14.80 -9.36 -20.15
N ALA A 155 -13.51 -9.55 -19.88
CA ALA A 155 -12.51 -9.89 -20.89
C ALA A 155 -12.85 -11.21 -21.61
N ARG A 156 -13.31 -12.23 -20.86
CA ARG A 156 -13.75 -13.51 -21.42
C ARG A 156 -14.94 -13.35 -22.37
N LYS A 157 -15.97 -12.62 -21.94
CA LYS A 157 -17.15 -12.32 -22.77
C LYS A 157 -16.80 -11.56 -24.04
N SER A 158 -15.90 -10.58 -23.96
CA SER A 158 -15.43 -9.84 -25.15
C SER A 158 -14.63 -10.71 -26.12
N ALA A 159 -13.79 -11.62 -25.60
CA ALA A 159 -13.06 -12.58 -26.43
C ALA A 159 -14.01 -13.57 -27.14
N GLU A 160 -15.02 -14.10 -26.44
CA GLU A 160 -16.05 -14.97 -27.01
C GLU A 160 -16.86 -14.26 -28.11
N ALA A 161 -17.26 -13.00 -27.88
CA ALA A 161 -17.96 -12.20 -28.88
C ALA A 161 -17.11 -11.90 -30.13
N SER A 162 -15.79 -11.76 -29.95
CA SER A 162 -14.84 -11.53 -31.05
C SER A 162 -14.49 -12.80 -31.83
N THR A 163 -14.70 -13.97 -31.23
CA THR A 163 -14.40 -15.29 -31.82
C THR A 163 -15.65 -15.95 -32.43
N ALA A 164 -16.83 -15.34 -32.28
CA ALA A 164 -18.06 -15.81 -32.92
C ALA A 164 -17.88 -15.87 -34.45
N PRO A 165 -18.07 -17.04 -35.09
CA PRO A 165 -17.67 -17.26 -36.47
C PRO A 165 -18.47 -16.40 -37.45
N ALA A 166 -17.84 -16.04 -38.56
CA ALA A 166 -18.40 -15.33 -39.72
C ALA A 166 -19.57 -16.07 -40.43
N GLN A 167 -20.22 -17.04 -39.77
CA GLN A 167 -21.31 -17.86 -40.30
C GLN A 167 -22.66 -17.14 -40.38
N LEU A 168 -22.78 -15.90 -39.89
CA LEU A 168 -23.98 -15.07 -40.05
C LEU A 168 -23.86 -14.02 -41.18
N ARG A 169 -22.75 -13.96 -41.92
CA ARG A 169 -22.56 -12.97 -43.01
C ARG A 169 -22.82 -13.50 -44.42
N SER A 170 -23.14 -14.78 -44.61
CA SER A 170 -23.40 -15.38 -45.95
C SER A 170 -24.83 -15.85 -46.19
N ALA A 171 -25.81 -15.36 -45.42
CA ALA A 171 -27.23 -15.73 -45.56
C ALA A 171 -28.14 -14.53 -45.91
N ALA A 172 -27.63 -13.58 -46.68
CA ALA A 172 -28.41 -12.48 -47.25
C ALA A 172 -28.23 -12.42 -48.77
#